data_AF-X6NC57-F1
#
_entry.id   AF-X6NC57-F1
#
_cell.length_a   1.000
_cell.length_b   1.000
_cell.length_c   1.000
_cell.angle_alpha   90.00
_cell.angle_beta   90.00
_cell.angle_gamma   90.00
#
_symmetry.space_group_name_H-M   'P 1'
#
loop_
_entity.id
_entity.type
_entity.pdbx_description
1 polymer ?
#
loop_
_entity_poly.entity_id
_entity_poly.type
_entity_poly.pdbx_seq_one_letter_code
_entity_poly.pdbx_strand_id
1 'polypeptide(L)'
;MFTALVTIATVKMMIETKTWTSWTAVVFFLSLLLWFVFAIVWSAIPLSLGWGNDDIYQVAQYAFRMPVMWFIVMFIVWLCVFPELVFRYIRRMYFPTRLHVIEELERYSELRANFIDDVKQHLAQQALKSNKGDQLKSRQRYGFVLLFVCWIIWFIDLLLL
;
A
#
# COMPACT_ATOMS: atom_id res chain seq x y z
N MET A 1 13.22 -28.21 10.69
CA MET A 1 13.13 -26.75 10.97
C MET A 1 13.39 -25.91 9.74
N PHE A 2 14.52 -26.06 9.04
CA PHE A 2 14.85 -25.23 7.85
C PHE A 2 13.80 -25.25 6.74
N THR A 3 13.21 -26.41 6.44
CA THR A 3 12.13 -26.54 5.46
C THR A 3 10.92 -25.68 5.81
N ALA A 4 10.50 -25.65 7.08
CA ALA A 4 9.43 -24.78 7.55
C ALA A 4 9.78 -23.30 7.37
N LEU A 5 11.01 -22.89 7.73
CA LEU A 5 11.46 -21.51 7.57
C LEU A 5 11.44 -21.04 6.11
N VAL A 6 11.97 -21.85 5.20
CA VAL A 6 11.98 -21.54 3.75
C VAL A 6 10.55 -21.43 3.22
N THR A 7 9.65 -22.34 3.62
CA THR A 7 8.24 -22.27 3.23
C THR A 7 7.55 -21.02 3.76
N ILE A 8 7.77 -20.66 5.04
CA ILE A 8 7.18 -19.46 5.66
C ILE A 8 7.69 -18.20 4.95
N ALA A 9 9.00 -18.09 4.74
CA ALA A 9 9.59 -16.92 4.08
C ALA A 9 9.02 -16.74 2.67
N THR A 10 8.88 -17.83 1.90
CA THR A 10 8.31 -17.77 0.55
C THR A 10 6.84 -17.36 0.56
N VAL A 11 6.04 -17.93 1.48
CA VAL A 11 4.62 -17.57 1.61
C VAL A 11 4.45 -16.11 2.07
N LYS A 12 5.28 -15.64 3.00
CA LYS A 12 5.27 -14.23 3.43
C LYS A 12 5.59 -13.27 2.28
N MET A 13 6.61 -13.58 1.49
CA MET A 13 6.96 -12.80 0.28
C MET A 13 5.82 -12.79 -0.73
N MET A 14 5.16 -13.94 -0.91
CA MET A 14 4.00 -14.08 -1.80
C MET A 14 2.83 -13.20 -1.36
N ILE A 15 2.59 -13.06 -0.06
CA ILE A 15 1.53 -12.20 0.51
C ILE A 15 1.87 -10.71 0.42
N GLU A 16 3.16 -10.35 0.46
CA GLU A 16 3.60 -8.97 0.28
C GLU A 16 3.51 -8.49 -1.17
N THR A 17 3.55 -9.42 -2.12
CA THR A 17 3.53 -9.11 -3.55
C THR A 17 2.19 -8.51 -3.98
N LYS A 18 2.20 -7.26 -4.43
CA LYS A 18 0.99 -6.52 -4.86
C LYS A 18 0.50 -6.90 -6.24
N THR A 19 1.41 -7.27 -7.14
CA THR A 19 1.12 -7.58 -8.54
C THR A 19 1.45 -9.03 -8.83
N TRP A 20 0.42 -9.83 -9.08
CA TRP A 20 0.58 -11.21 -9.50
C TRP A 20 0.73 -11.28 -11.02
N THR A 21 1.91 -11.64 -11.47
CA THR A 21 2.16 -11.99 -12.87
C THR A 21 2.43 -13.48 -12.98
N SER A 22 2.20 -14.08 -14.15
CA SER A 22 2.49 -15.51 -14.35
C SER A 22 3.96 -15.83 -14.07
N TRP A 23 4.87 -14.90 -14.35
CA TRP A 23 6.30 -15.03 -14.06
C TRP A 23 6.61 -15.06 -12.56
N THR A 24 5.99 -14.17 -11.76
CA THR A 24 6.24 -14.17 -10.31
C THR A 24 5.77 -15.46 -9.66
N ALA A 25 4.64 -16.02 -10.11
CA ALA A 25 4.17 -17.32 -9.64
C ALA A 25 5.20 -18.43 -9.91
N VAL A 26 5.72 -18.50 -11.15
CA VAL A 26 6.73 -19.50 -11.54
C VAL A 26 8.00 -19.38 -10.69
N VAL A 27 8.48 -18.16 -10.43
CA VAL A 27 9.69 -17.94 -9.60
C VAL A 27 9.49 -18.42 -8.17
N PHE A 28 8.33 -18.17 -7.55
CA PHE A 28 8.05 -18.67 -6.20
C PHE A 28 8.00 -20.20 -6.14
N PHE A 29 7.37 -20.85 -7.12
CA PHE A 29 7.36 -22.31 -7.23
C PHE A 29 8.77 -22.88 -7.46
N LEU A 30 9.55 -22.26 -8.36
CA LEU A 30 10.92 -22.66 -8.64
C LEU A 30 11.80 -22.55 -7.40
N SER A 31 11.65 -21.49 -6.60
CA SER A 31 12.38 -21.27 -5.35
C SER A 31 12.13 -22.40 -4.34
N LEU A 32 10.86 -22.75 -4.11
CA LEU A 32 10.51 -23.87 -3.23
C LEU A 32 11.05 -25.19 -3.76
N LEU A 33 10.89 -25.44 -5.06
CA LEU A 33 11.35 -26.68 -5.69
C LEU A 33 12.88 -26.83 -5.63
N LEU A 34 13.60 -25.74 -5.88
CA LEU A 34 15.07 -25.71 -5.82
C LEU A 34 15.57 -26.04 -4.41
N TRP A 35 14.89 -25.57 -3.36
CA TRP A 35 15.22 -25.95 -1.99
C TRP A 35 15.07 -27.46 -1.74
N PHE A 36 13.98 -28.09 -2.22
CA PHE A 36 13.78 -29.53 -2.07
C PHE A 36 14.82 -30.34 -2.86
N VAL A 37 15.12 -29.93 -4.10
CA VAL A 37 16.15 -30.57 -4.92
C VAL A 37 17.51 -30.44 -4.24
N PHE A 38 17.86 -29.24 -3.76
CA PHE A 38 19.10 -29.01 -3.03
C PHE A 38 19.20 -29.89 -1.77
N ALA A 39 18.13 -29.97 -0.98
CA ALA A 39 18.11 -30.79 0.24
C ALA A 39 18.32 -32.28 -0.06
N ILE A 40 17.69 -32.81 -1.12
CA ILE A 40 17.84 -34.21 -1.52
C ILE A 40 19.27 -34.46 -2.03
N VAL A 41 19.75 -33.64 -2.96
CA VAL A 41 21.09 -33.78 -3.57
C VAL A 41 22.16 -33.69 -2.49
N TRP A 42 22.09 -32.70 -1.60
CA TRP A 42 23.04 -32.52 -0.51
C TRP A 42 23.07 -33.70 0.46
N SER A 43 21.90 -34.26 0.80
CA SER A 43 21.80 -35.43 1.70
C SER A 43 22.24 -36.76 1.07
N ALA A 44 22.35 -36.82 -0.27
CA ALA A 44 22.67 -38.02 -1.02
C ALA A 44 24.17 -38.13 -1.35
N ILE A 45 24.96 -37.08 -1.12
CA ILE A 45 26.41 -37.10 -1.36
C ILE A 45 27.05 -38.06 -0.34
N PRO A 46 27.73 -39.14 -0.78
CA PRO A 46 28.30 -40.14 0.11
C PRO A 46 29.50 -39.59 0.89
N LEU A 47 29.66 -40.07 2.12
CA LEU A 47 30.76 -39.72 3.04
C LEU A 47 32.17 -39.96 2.45
N SER A 48 32.29 -40.78 1.40
CA SER A 48 33.56 -41.13 0.76
C SER A 48 34.29 -39.94 0.13
N LEU A 49 33.64 -38.77 -0.02
CA LEU A 49 34.27 -37.55 -0.54
C LEU A 49 35.06 -36.76 0.52
N GLY A 50 35.05 -37.16 1.80
CA GLY A 50 35.83 -36.50 2.87
C GLY A 50 35.35 -35.08 3.23
N TRP A 51 34.23 -34.64 2.68
CA TRP A 51 33.58 -33.38 3.00
C TRP A 51 32.61 -33.66 4.15
N GLY A 52 33.14 -33.64 5.37
CA GLY A 52 32.46 -34.08 6.59
C GLY A 52 31.00 -33.64 6.69
N ASN A 53 30.11 -34.64 6.71
CA ASN A 53 28.68 -34.48 7.04
C ASN A 53 28.10 -35.85 7.43
N ASP A 54 28.78 -36.55 8.34
CA ASP A 54 28.38 -37.87 8.83
C ASP A 54 26.97 -37.82 9.44
N ASP A 55 26.62 -36.69 10.06
CA ASP A 55 25.34 -36.47 10.75
C ASP A 55 24.15 -36.18 9.81
N ILE A 56 24.39 -35.78 8.55
CA ILE A 56 23.35 -35.31 7.62
C ILE A 56 23.06 -36.34 6.51
N TYR A 57 23.87 -37.40 6.42
CA TYR A 57 23.71 -38.43 5.41
C TYR A 57 22.32 -39.10 5.50
N GLN A 58 21.59 -39.08 4.38
CA GLN A 58 20.21 -39.58 4.22
C GLN A 58 19.11 -38.96 5.10
N VAL A 59 19.42 -38.01 5.99
CA VAL A 59 18.44 -37.42 6.91
C VAL A 59 17.25 -36.82 6.17
N ALA A 60 17.49 -36.10 5.07
CA ALA A 60 16.41 -35.48 4.30
C ALA A 60 15.48 -36.51 3.65
N GLN A 61 16.00 -37.65 3.19
CA GLN A 61 15.19 -38.71 2.59
C GLN A 61 14.25 -39.36 3.60
N TYR A 62 14.74 -39.63 4.81
CA TYR A 62 13.91 -40.15 5.90
C TYR A 62 12.89 -39.10 6.38
N ALA A 63 13.31 -37.84 6.53
CA ALA A 63 12.43 -36.76 6.98
C ALA A 63 11.27 -36.53 6.00
N PHE A 64 11.53 -36.43 4.70
CA PHE A 64 10.48 -36.19 3.69
C PHE A 64 9.50 -37.36 3.54
N ARG A 65 9.91 -38.58 3.90
CA ARG A 65 9.03 -39.76 3.89
C ARG A 65 8.07 -39.79 5.08
N MET A 66 8.38 -39.09 6.17
CA MET A 66 7.51 -39.03 7.35
C MET A 66 6.36 -38.04 7.12
N PRO A 67 5.08 -38.49 7.23
CA PRO A 67 3.93 -37.60 7.05
C PRO A 67 3.85 -36.51 8.14
N VAL A 68 4.36 -36.83 9.34
CA VAL A 68 4.41 -35.92 10.49
C VAL A 68 5.15 -34.62 10.15
N MET A 69 6.20 -34.70 9.32
CA MET A 69 6.96 -33.52 8.89
C MET A 69 6.08 -32.53 8.14
N TRP A 70 5.26 -33.02 7.20
CA TRP A 70 4.39 -32.18 6.36
C TRP A 70 3.30 -31.51 7.19
N PHE A 71 2.70 -32.23 8.15
CA PHE A 71 1.73 -31.64 9.07
C PHE A 71 2.33 -30.53 9.94
N ILE A 72 3.52 -30.76 10.49
CA ILE A 72 4.22 -29.74 11.29
C ILE A 72 4.53 -28.51 10.44
N VAL A 73 5.04 -28.69 9.22
CA VAL A 73 5.34 -27.57 8.30
C VAL A 73 4.08 -26.77 8.00
N MET A 74 2.99 -27.43 7.60
CA MET A 74 1.72 -26.76 7.29
C MET A 74 1.13 -26.03 8.51
N PHE A 75 1.19 -26.66 9.69
CA PHE A 75 0.67 -26.08 10.92
C PHE A 75 1.46 -24.84 11.35
N ILE A 76 2.80 -24.90 11.29
CA ILE A 76 3.66 -23.75 11.60
C ILE A 76 3.44 -22.62 10.58
N VAL A 77 3.37 -22.93 9.28
CA VAL A 77 3.09 -21.93 8.24
C VAL A 77 1.77 -21.22 8.53
N TRP A 78 0.73 -21.99 8.85
CA TRP A 78 -0.58 -21.42 9.16
C TRP A 78 -0.54 -20.51 10.40
N LEU A 79 0.07 -20.98 11.49
CA LEU A 79 0.21 -20.18 12.72
C LEU A 79 1.02 -18.89 12.52
N CYS A 80 2.06 -18.91 11.69
CA CYS A 80 2.88 -17.72 11.44
C CYS A 80 2.23 -16.71 10.49
N VAL A 81 1.49 -17.19 9.49
CA VAL A 81 0.91 -16.35 8.44
C VAL A 81 -0.43 -15.75 8.85
N PHE A 82 -1.25 -16.49 9.60
CA PHE A 82 -2.58 -16.07 10.01
C PHE A 82 -2.63 -14.71 10.74
N PRO A 83 -1.84 -14.46 11.82
CA PRO A 83 -1.90 -13.18 12.52
C PRO A 83 -1.46 -12.00 11.64
N GLU A 84 -0.50 -12.21 10.75
CA GLU A 84 -0.04 -11.17 9.82
C GLU A 84 -1.10 -10.84 8.77
N LEU A 85 -1.82 -11.85 8.28
CA LEU A 85 -2.93 -11.67 7.34
C LEU A 85 -4.07 -10.89 7.99
N VAL A 86 -4.46 -11.26 9.22
CA VAL A 86 -5.51 -10.59 9.98
C VAL A 86 -5.14 -9.12 10.23
N PHE A 87 -3.92 -8.85 10.70
CA PHE A 87 -3.46 -7.49 10.95
C PHE A 87 -3.51 -6.62 9.69
N ARG A 88 -3.06 -7.17 8.55
CA ARG A 88 -3.10 -6.48 7.25
C ARG A 88 -4.52 -6.21 6.77
N TYR A 89 -5.41 -7.18 6.95
CA TYR A 89 -6.82 -7.05 6.58
C TYR A 89 -7.50 -5.94 7.38
N ILE A 90 -7.32 -5.94 8.70
CA ILE A 90 -7.85 -4.90 9.60
C ILE A 90 -7.30 -3.52 9.18
N ARG A 91 -5.99 -3.40 8.99
CA ARG A 91 -5.38 -2.11 8.60
C ARG A 91 -5.92 -1.57 7.28
N ARG A 92 -6.16 -2.44 6.29
CA ARG A 92 -6.71 -2.04 4.99
C ARG A 92 -8.16 -1.56 5.09
N MET A 93 -8.97 -2.19 5.94
CA MET A 93 -10.39 -1.83 6.13
C MET A 93 -10.57 -0.54 6.93
N TYR A 94 -9.84 -0.36 8.04
CA TYR A 94 -10.07 0.75 8.96
C TYR A 94 -9.20 1.99 8.68
N PHE A 95 -8.05 1.83 8.01
CA PHE A 95 -7.09 2.91 7.75
C PHE A 95 -6.66 2.97 6.27
N PRO A 96 -7.57 3.35 5.35
CA PRO A 96 -7.23 3.47 3.93
C PRO A 96 -6.15 4.55 3.73
N THR A 97 -5.07 4.16 3.05
CA THR A 97 -4.01 5.11 2.63
C THR A 97 -4.36 5.72 1.28
N ARG A 98 -3.91 6.95 0.98
CA ARG A 98 -4.15 7.63 -0.30
C ARG A 98 -3.85 6.78 -1.54
N LEU A 99 -2.82 5.92 -1.47
CA LEU A 99 -2.48 4.98 -2.54
C LEU A 99 -3.63 4.01 -2.87
N HIS A 100 -4.31 3.48 -1.85
CA HIS A 100 -5.43 2.56 -2.04
C HIS A 100 -6.61 3.24 -2.75
N VAL A 101 -6.86 4.52 -2.45
CA VAL A 101 -7.90 5.30 -3.12
C VAL A 101 -7.59 5.46 -4.61
N ILE A 102 -6.32 5.71 -4.96
CA ILE A 102 -5.89 5.84 -6.36
C ILE A 102 -6.00 4.49 -7.08
N GLU A 103 -5.57 3.40 -6.45
CA GLU A 103 -5.70 2.04 -7.01
C GLU A 103 -7.17 1.66 -7.27
N GLU A 104 -8.09 2.05 -6.38
CA GLU A 104 -9.52 1.85 -6.57
C GLU A 104 -10.08 2.69 -7.72
N LEU A 105 -9.67 3.95 -7.84
CA LEU A 105 -10.05 4.84 -8.95
C LEU A 105 -9.50 4.35 -10.31
N GLU A 106 -8.31 3.75 -10.33
CA GLU A 106 -7.75 3.17 -11.55
C GLU A 106 -8.49 1.89 -11.97
N ARG A 107 -8.93 1.10 -10.99
CA ARG A 107 -9.66 -0.15 -11.23
C ARG A 107 -11.12 0.08 -11.65
N TYR A 108 -11.77 1.12 -11.13
CA TYR A 108 -13.18 1.42 -11.37
C TYR A 108 -13.36 2.75 -12.12
N SER A 109 -13.53 2.67 -13.45
CA SER A 109 -13.65 3.85 -14.34
C SER A 109 -14.87 4.73 -14.03
N GLU A 110 -16.01 4.13 -13.66
CA GLU A 110 -17.23 4.87 -13.31
C GLU A 110 -17.03 5.70 -12.04
N LEU A 111 -16.41 5.10 -11.02
CA LEU A 111 -16.09 5.78 -9.77
C LEU A 111 -15.14 6.96 -10.01
N ARG A 112 -14.18 6.77 -10.92
CA ARG A 112 -13.26 7.83 -11.36
C ARG A 112 -13.97 8.98 -12.05
N ALA A 113 -14.96 8.72 -12.90
CA ALA A 113 -15.73 9.77 -13.55
C ALA A 113 -16.49 10.63 -12.52
N ASN A 114 -17.20 9.97 -11.60
CA ASN A 114 -17.93 10.65 -10.53
C ASN A 114 -16.99 11.51 -9.64
N PHE A 115 -15.82 10.98 -9.31
CA PHE A 115 -14.81 11.72 -8.53
C PHE A 115 -14.28 12.96 -9.26
N ILE A 116 -13.98 12.84 -10.56
CA ILE A 116 -13.51 13.97 -11.37
C ILE A 116 -14.57 15.07 -11.42
N ASP A 117 -15.84 14.71 -11.56
CA ASP A 117 -16.93 15.68 -11.62
C ASP A 117 -17.15 16.38 -10.27
N ASP A 118 -17.03 15.67 -9.15
CA ASP A 118 -17.07 16.26 -7.81
C ASP A 118 -15.92 17.26 -7.56
N VAL A 119 -14.69 16.89 -7.98
CA VAL A 119 -13.53 17.79 -7.91
C VAL A 119 -13.74 19.04 -8.76
N LYS A 120 -14.28 18.92 -9.99
CA LYS A 120 -14.61 20.08 -10.84
C LYS A 120 -15.63 20.99 -10.16
N GLN A 121 -16.65 20.43 -9.51
CA GLN A 121 -17.66 21.22 -8.78
C GLN A 121 -17.02 22.02 -7.63
N HIS A 122 -16.15 21.39 -6.84
CA HIS A 122 -15.43 22.07 -5.77
C HIS A 122 -14.52 23.19 -6.29
N LEU A 123 -13.81 22.97 -7.39
CA LEU A 123 -12.98 24.00 -8.02
C LEU A 123 -13.83 25.18 -8.54
N ALA A 124 -14.98 24.91 -9.14
CA ALA A 124 -15.91 25.94 -9.58
C ALA A 124 -16.44 26.77 -8.40
N GLN A 125 -16.81 26.12 -7.29
CA GLN A 125 -17.24 26.80 -6.07
C GLN A 125 -16.12 27.66 -5.47
N GLN A 126 -14.88 27.18 -5.49
CA GLN A 126 -13.71 27.94 -5.02
C GLN A 126 -13.46 29.18 -5.89
N ALA A 127 -13.55 29.04 -7.22
CA ALA A 127 -13.43 30.16 -8.15
C ALA A 127 -14.49 31.25 -7.89
N LEU A 128 -15.75 30.84 -7.64
CA LEU A 128 -16.83 31.77 -7.28
C LEU A 128 -16.58 32.46 -5.93
N LYS A 129 -16.12 31.71 -4.91
CA LYS A 129 -15.77 32.29 -3.61
C LYS A 129 -14.62 33.29 -3.73
N SER A 130 -13.59 32.97 -4.51
CA SER A 130 -12.46 33.87 -4.78
C SER A 130 -12.94 35.15 -5.45
N ASN A 131 -13.69 35.02 -6.55
CA ASN A 131 -14.22 36.17 -7.29
C ASN A 131 -15.11 37.04 -6.38
N LYS A 132 -16.02 36.44 -5.60
CA LYS A 132 -16.85 37.17 -4.64
C LYS A 132 -16.00 37.90 -3.58
N GLY A 133 -14.91 37.29 -3.10
CA GLY A 133 -13.97 37.93 -2.18
C GLY A 133 -13.30 39.17 -2.79
N ASP A 134 -12.86 39.07 -4.04
CA ASP A 134 -12.26 40.19 -4.79
C ASP A 134 -13.28 41.32 -5.01
N GLN A 135 -14.53 40.97 -5.35
CA GLN A 135 -15.63 41.92 -5.50
C GLN A 135 -15.96 42.65 -4.19
N LEU A 136 -15.92 41.96 -3.05
CA LEU A 136 -16.15 42.59 -1.75
C LEU A 136 -15.02 43.55 -1.38
N LYS A 137 -13.77 43.19 -1.67
CA LYS A 137 -12.59 44.03 -1.42
C LYS A 137 -12.60 45.30 -2.29
N SER A 138 -12.99 45.20 -3.56
CA SER A 138 -13.12 46.37 -4.43
C SER A 138 -14.24 47.29 -3.96
N ARG A 139 -15.41 46.74 -3.64
CA ARG A 139 -16.56 47.52 -3.16
C ARG A 139 -16.29 48.24 -1.84
N GLN A 140 -15.57 47.62 -0.90
CA GLN A 140 -15.13 48.31 0.32
C GLN A 140 -14.17 49.48 0.03
N ARG A 141 -13.22 49.31 -0.90
CA ARG A 141 -12.32 50.40 -1.30
C ARG A 141 -13.10 51.61 -1.84
N TYR A 142 -14.07 51.40 -2.71
CA TYR A 142 -14.89 52.49 -3.23
C TYR A 142 -15.77 53.14 -2.15
N GLY A 143 -16.36 52.37 -1.23
CA GLY A 143 -17.13 52.92 -0.11
C GLY A 143 -16.29 53.81 0.82
N PHE A 144 -15.05 53.41 1.11
CA PHE A 144 -14.12 54.22 1.90
C PHE A 144 -13.75 55.53 1.18
N VAL A 145 -13.47 55.47 -0.13
CA VAL A 145 -13.16 56.67 -0.94
C VAL A 145 -14.38 57.59 -1.04
N LEU A 146 -15.58 57.05 -1.21
CA LEU A 146 -16.81 57.85 -1.36
C LEU A 146 -17.19 58.55 -0.05
N LEU A 147 -17.05 57.87 1.09
CA LEU A 147 -17.20 58.49 2.42
C LEU A 147 -16.16 59.60 2.64
N PHE A 148 -14.92 59.39 2.20
CA PHE A 148 -13.85 60.38 2.33
C PHE A 148 -14.12 61.63 1.47
N VAL A 149 -14.55 61.46 0.21
CA VAL A 149 -14.91 62.59 -0.66
C VAL A 149 -16.15 63.33 -0.15
N CYS A 150 -17.18 62.61 0.30
CA CYS A 150 -18.38 63.22 0.86
C CYS A 150 -18.08 64.03 2.13
N TRP A 151 -17.16 63.53 2.97
CA TRP A 151 -16.68 64.25 4.15
C TRP A 151 -15.91 65.53 3.77
N ILE A 152 -15.05 65.48 2.75
CA ILE A 152 -14.32 66.66 2.24
C ILE A 152 -15.30 67.73 1.72
N ILE A 153 -16.31 67.35 0.94
CA ILE A 153 -17.29 68.30 0.39
C ILE A 153 -18.05 68.99 1.53
N TRP A 154 -18.56 68.21 2.49
CA TRP A 154 -19.28 68.75 3.65
C TRP A 154 -18.39 69.66 4.51
N PHE A 155 -17.10 69.33 4.64
CA PHE A 155 -16.11 70.14 5.35
C PHE A 155 -15.82 71.47 4.64
N ILE A 156 -15.77 71.49 3.30
CA ILE A 156 -15.58 72.72 2.51
C ILE A 156 -16.82 73.63 2.62
N ASP A 157 -18.02 73.08 2.50
CA ASP A 157 -19.27 73.85 2.62
C ASP A 157 -19.41 74.50 4.02
N LEU A 158 -18.93 73.84 5.08
CA LEU A 158 -18.89 74.38 6.44
C LEU A 158 -17.88 75.53 6.61
N LEU A 159 -16.77 75.53 5.85
CA LEU A 159 -15.70 76.52 5.96
C LEU A 159 -16.01 77.81 5.14
N LEU A 160 -16.95 77.72 4.20
CA LEU A 160 -17.38 78.81 3.32
C LEU A 160 -18.60 79.60 3.85
N LEU A 161 -19.10 79.22 5.04
CA LEU A 161 -20.26 79.79 5.74
C LEU A 161 -19.80 80.56 6.99
#